data_AF-A0A9Y3RKA9-F1
#
_entry.id   AF-A0A9Y3RKA9-F1
#
_cell.length_a   1.000
_cell.length_b   1.000
_cell.length_c   1.000
_cell.angle_alpha   90.00
_cell.angle_beta   90.00
_cell.angle_gamma   90.00
#
_symmetry.space_group_name_H-M   'P 1'
#
loop_
_entity.id
_entity.type
_entity.pdbx_description
1 polymer ?
#
loop_
_entity_poly.entity_id
_entity_poly.type
_entity_poly.pdbx_seq_one_letter_code
_entity_poly.pdbx_strand_id
1 'polypeptide(L)'
;MAVFPIRLVIWSTSLVLWFPQSAATESHGLDLCQEFSDTYEMVNIQNSAEEISHKELSEIKETFICLLDSTNKLNCSWSFNTLEKDTRLSVFISVCNEETVIKSLSRTFAERVGSMSLTVSGEISGVVLHFNMSLHNWISYTYVYDMDTLEHLPPPANISASFNNDNLIIKWDLPRTRNAVNPNCFENEVEIRDQEKTTSWLPKHHTNHTVASVDPSHSYSVRMRTRISSHCSGSDHWSEWSPTVTPSMERSDSVLKPLVIVFICLGVPMGLLALLLFVRYQRVTKVLFPPIPRPPAKYKYFLEKSDAFNFFYSTPSAKPEEVITEVEDTGKNPGK
;
A
#
# COMPACT_ATOMS: atom_id res chain seq x y z
N MET A 1 30.91 -25.23 -95.35
CA MET A 1 29.76 -25.90 -94.71
C MET A 1 30.30 -26.96 -93.78
N ALA A 2 30.20 -26.75 -92.47
CA ALA A 2 30.28 -27.80 -91.47
C ALA A 2 29.61 -27.24 -90.20
N VAL A 3 28.70 -28.03 -89.67
CA VAL A 3 27.63 -27.68 -88.74
C VAL A 3 28.14 -27.75 -87.30
N PHE A 4 27.76 -26.77 -86.47
CA PHE A 4 27.96 -26.77 -85.01
C PHE A 4 27.26 -27.95 -84.33
N PRO A 5 27.79 -28.46 -83.21
CA PRO A 5 26.95 -28.96 -82.14
C PRO A 5 26.99 -27.99 -80.96
N ILE A 6 25.80 -27.46 -80.68
CA ILE A 6 25.42 -26.66 -79.52
C ILE A 6 25.67 -27.49 -78.26
N ARG A 7 26.56 -27.03 -77.37
CA ARG A 7 26.67 -27.58 -76.02
C ARG A 7 25.59 -26.93 -75.15
N LEU A 8 24.61 -27.73 -74.73
CA LEU A 8 23.66 -27.36 -73.67
C LEU A 8 24.44 -27.12 -72.38
N VAL A 9 24.44 -25.86 -71.92
CA VAL A 9 24.90 -25.48 -70.59
C VAL A 9 23.75 -25.78 -69.63
N ILE A 10 23.85 -26.90 -68.91
CA ILE A 10 22.95 -27.25 -67.82
C ILE A 10 23.48 -26.54 -66.57
N TRP A 11 22.83 -25.45 -66.16
CA TRP A 11 23.03 -24.85 -64.85
C TRP A 11 22.47 -25.78 -63.77
N SER A 12 23.34 -26.52 -63.09
CA SER A 12 23.01 -27.17 -61.83
C SER A 12 23.07 -26.12 -60.72
N THR A 13 21.92 -25.57 -60.35
CA THR A 13 21.76 -24.82 -59.11
C THR A 13 21.85 -25.79 -57.93
N SER A 14 23.04 -25.91 -57.33
CA SER A 14 23.17 -26.54 -56.01
C SER A 14 22.56 -25.60 -54.97
N LEU A 15 21.28 -25.81 -54.66
CA LEU A 15 20.65 -25.33 -53.45
C LEU A 15 21.36 -25.98 -52.26
N VAL A 16 22.31 -25.27 -51.67
CA VAL A 16 22.84 -25.61 -50.35
C VAL A 16 21.76 -25.23 -49.34
N LEU A 17 20.86 -26.17 -49.06
CA LEU A 17 19.99 -26.10 -47.90
C LEU A 17 20.88 -26.22 -46.66
N TRP A 18 21.20 -25.09 -46.05
CA TRP A 18 21.65 -25.06 -44.65
C TRP A 18 20.49 -25.54 -43.80
N PHE A 19 20.45 -26.84 -43.53
CA PHE A 19 19.78 -27.33 -42.34
C PHE A 19 20.61 -26.84 -41.15
N PRO A 20 20.03 -26.09 -40.19
CA PRO A 20 20.67 -25.95 -38.89
C PRO A 20 20.69 -27.36 -38.30
N GLN A 21 21.88 -27.95 -38.24
CA GLN A 21 22.12 -29.23 -37.61
C GLN A 21 22.07 -29.01 -36.09
N SER A 22 20.87 -28.81 -35.55
CA SER A 22 20.58 -29.05 -34.14
C SER A 22 20.34 -30.55 -33.98
N ALA A 23 21.41 -31.32 -33.96
CA ALA A 23 21.39 -32.70 -33.48
C ALA A 23 22.11 -32.70 -32.15
N ALA A 24 21.28 -32.84 -31.11
CA ALA A 24 21.67 -33.02 -29.73
C ALA A 24 22.80 -34.03 -29.62
N THR A 25 23.86 -33.64 -28.93
CA THR A 25 24.79 -34.61 -28.38
C THR A 25 24.00 -35.41 -27.36
N GLU A 26 23.78 -36.69 -27.62
CA GLU A 26 23.37 -37.68 -26.63
C GLU A 26 24.44 -37.67 -25.52
N SER A 27 24.28 -36.78 -24.55
CA SER A 27 24.88 -36.96 -23.24
C SER A 27 24.12 -38.10 -22.61
N HIS A 28 24.84 -39.11 -22.12
CA HIS A 28 24.31 -40.08 -21.15
C HIS A 28 23.45 -39.30 -20.13
N GLY A 29 22.14 -39.44 -20.26
CA GLY A 29 21.17 -38.64 -19.53
C GLY A 29 21.20 -39.08 -18.08
N LEU A 30 21.78 -38.26 -17.21
CA LEU A 30 21.24 -38.18 -15.86
C LEU A 30 19.75 -37.86 -16.03
N ASP A 31 18.90 -38.63 -15.38
CA ASP A 31 17.46 -38.49 -15.45
C ASP A 31 17.08 -37.17 -14.72
N LEU A 32 17.16 -36.05 -15.45
CA LEU A 32 17.29 -34.70 -14.89
C LEU A 32 16.07 -34.24 -14.07
N CYS A 33 14.90 -34.80 -14.32
CA CYS A 33 13.64 -34.47 -13.64
C CYS A 33 13.08 -35.64 -12.83
N GLN A 34 13.84 -36.72 -12.64
CA GLN A 34 13.37 -37.85 -11.85
C GLN A 34 13.15 -37.42 -10.39
N GLU A 35 12.19 -38.07 -9.71
CA GLU A 35 11.67 -37.69 -8.40
C GLU A 35 12.80 -37.65 -7.34
N PHE A 36 13.34 -36.46 -7.08
CA PHE A 36 14.33 -36.19 -6.03
C PHE A 36 13.64 -36.11 -4.65
N SER A 37 12.80 -37.10 -4.32
CA SER A 37 11.93 -37.09 -3.14
C SER A 37 12.70 -36.90 -1.82
N ASP A 38 13.97 -37.32 -1.76
CA ASP A 38 14.79 -37.32 -0.53
C ASP A 38 15.91 -36.24 -0.49
N THR A 39 16.02 -35.35 -1.48
CA THR A 39 17.18 -34.43 -1.62
C THR A 39 16.84 -32.94 -1.73
N TYR A 40 15.61 -32.54 -1.44
CA TYR A 40 15.25 -31.11 -1.36
C TYR A 40 16.14 -30.40 -0.31
N GLU A 41 16.56 -29.17 -0.63
CA GLU A 41 17.47 -28.34 0.18
C GLU A 41 18.94 -28.79 0.27
N MET A 42 19.30 -29.93 -0.34
CA MET A 42 20.69 -30.39 -0.43
C MET A 42 21.27 -30.19 -1.83
N VAL A 43 22.55 -29.84 -1.88
CA VAL A 43 23.34 -29.82 -3.10
C VAL A 43 24.03 -31.17 -3.25
N ASN A 44 23.74 -31.83 -4.36
CA ASN A 44 24.43 -33.04 -4.77
C ASN A 44 25.74 -32.66 -5.47
N ILE A 45 26.86 -33.13 -4.92
CA ILE A 45 28.20 -32.91 -5.42
C ILE A 45 28.75 -34.22 -5.96
N GLN A 46 29.06 -34.24 -7.25
CA GLN A 46 29.69 -35.38 -7.91
C GLN A 46 31.09 -34.99 -8.39
N ASN A 47 32.07 -35.88 -8.20
CA ASN A 47 33.44 -35.67 -8.65
C ASN A 47 33.85 -36.65 -9.76
N SER A 48 35.05 -36.45 -10.31
CA SER A 48 35.60 -37.30 -11.37
C SER A 48 35.86 -38.75 -10.99
N ALA A 49 35.81 -39.10 -9.70
CA ALA A 49 35.90 -40.48 -9.22
C ALA A 49 34.51 -41.13 -9.08
N GLU A 50 33.45 -40.46 -9.57
CA GLU A 50 32.04 -40.86 -9.45
C GLU A 50 31.55 -40.95 -8.00
N GLU A 51 32.28 -40.34 -7.06
CA GLU A 51 31.85 -40.24 -5.68
C GLU A 51 30.78 -39.15 -5.56
N ILE A 52 29.67 -39.50 -4.90
CA ILE A 52 28.52 -38.64 -4.66
C ILE A 52 28.52 -38.22 -3.19
N SER A 53 28.42 -36.92 -2.95
CA SER A 53 28.27 -36.37 -1.61
C SER A 53 27.16 -35.33 -1.58
N HIS A 54 26.50 -35.18 -0.44
CA HIS A 54 25.41 -34.23 -0.25
C HIS A 54 25.84 -33.20 0.80
N LYS A 55 25.57 -31.92 0.53
CA LYS A 55 25.83 -30.82 1.46
C LYS A 55 24.66 -29.85 1.49
N GLU A 56 24.46 -29.20 2.63
CA GLU A 56 23.54 -28.08 2.68
C GLU A 56 24.07 -26.91 1.84
N LEU A 57 23.16 -26.11 1.30
CA LEU A 57 23.52 -24.91 0.55
C LEU A 57 24.34 -23.92 1.40
N SER A 58 24.12 -23.89 2.72
CA SER A 58 24.82 -23.06 3.70
C SER A 58 26.32 -23.40 3.85
N GLU A 59 26.72 -24.64 3.55
CA GLU A 59 28.08 -25.14 3.67
C GLU A 59 28.93 -24.90 2.41
N ILE A 60 28.28 -24.48 1.31
CA ILE A 60 28.92 -24.24 0.03
C ILE A 60 29.42 -22.80 -0.02
N LYS A 61 30.67 -22.64 -0.48
CA LYS A 61 31.33 -21.33 -0.55
C LYS A 61 30.82 -20.47 -1.71
N GLU A 62 30.30 -21.12 -2.74
CA GLU A 62 29.79 -20.48 -3.95
C GLU A 62 28.31 -20.15 -3.78
N THR A 63 27.84 -19.09 -4.42
CA THR A 63 26.46 -18.65 -4.28
C THR A 63 25.72 -18.81 -5.60
N PHE A 64 24.52 -19.37 -5.53
CA PHE A 64 23.61 -19.44 -6.66
C PHE A 64 22.17 -19.41 -6.15
N ILE A 65 21.30 -18.80 -6.95
CA ILE A 65 19.90 -18.57 -6.59
C ILE A 65 19.06 -18.58 -7.85
N CYS A 66 17.88 -19.18 -7.78
CA CYS A 66 16.84 -19.08 -8.79
C CYS A 66 15.56 -18.53 -8.16
N LEU A 67 14.93 -17.57 -8.84
CA LEU A 67 13.69 -16.93 -8.41
C LEU A 67 12.68 -16.92 -9.56
N LEU A 68 11.46 -17.34 -9.28
CA LEU A 68 10.33 -17.31 -10.22
C LEU A 68 9.37 -16.19 -9.83
N ASP A 69 9.24 -15.19 -10.69
CA ASP A 69 8.34 -14.06 -10.43
C ASP A 69 6.87 -14.36 -10.75
N SER A 70 5.99 -13.42 -10.40
CA SER A 70 4.55 -13.51 -10.70
C SER A 70 4.22 -13.44 -12.21
N THR A 71 5.19 -13.08 -13.06
CA THR A 71 5.05 -13.02 -14.53
C THR A 71 5.52 -14.29 -15.24
N ASN A 72 5.81 -15.35 -14.49
CA ASN A 72 6.37 -16.63 -14.98
C ASN A 72 7.76 -16.47 -15.61
N LYS A 73 8.54 -15.49 -15.17
CA LYS A 73 9.94 -15.34 -15.55
C LYS A 73 10.82 -15.91 -14.45
N LEU A 74 11.52 -16.99 -14.78
CA LEU A 74 12.54 -17.58 -13.94
C LEU A 74 13.85 -16.84 -14.18
N ASN A 75 14.49 -16.38 -13.10
CA ASN A 75 15.79 -15.73 -13.13
C ASN A 75 16.75 -16.46 -12.19
N CYS A 76 17.82 -16.99 -12.75
CA CYS A 76 18.87 -17.66 -12.00
C CYS A 76 20.16 -16.87 -12.09
N SER A 77 20.84 -16.70 -10.97
CA SER A 77 22.16 -16.06 -10.91
C SER A 77 23.13 -16.92 -10.10
N TRP A 78 24.42 -16.74 -10.38
CA TRP A 78 25.48 -17.49 -9.72
C TRP A 78 26.75 -16.65 -9.58
N SER A 79 27.56 -17.00 -8.59
CA SER A 79 28.83 -16.39 -8.26
C SER A 79 29.78 -17.44 -7.68
N PHE A 80 30.72 -17.87 -8.51
CA PHE A 80 31.74 -18.87 -8.20
C PHE A 80 33.10 -18.19 -8.01
N ASN A 81 33.28 -17.55 -6.85
CA ASN A 81 34.47 -16.73 -6.58
C ASN A 81 35.68 -17.57 -6.14
N THR A 82 35.45 -18.79 -5.65
CA THR A 82 36.55 -19.64 -5.16
C THR A 82 37.20 -20.48 -6.26
N LEU A 83 36.56 -20.60 -7.43
CA LEU A 83 37.12 -21.29 -8.59
C LEU A 83 38.39 -20.62 -9.11
N GLU A 84 39.37 -21.44 -9.48
CA GLU A 84 40.59 -21.00 -10.16
C GLU A 84 40.28 -20.33 -11.50
N LYS A 85 41.13 -19.38 -11.92
CA LYS A 85 40.87 -18.51 -13.09
C LYS A 85 40.68 -19.27 -14.40
N ASP A 86 41.34 -20.43 -14.54
CA ASP A 86 41.31 -21.22 -15.77
C ASP A 86 40.23 -22.31 -15.76
N THR A 87 39.42 -22.38 -14.68
CA THR A 87 38.34 -23.37 -14.56
C THR A 87 37.22 -23.06 -15.54
N ARG A 88 36.81 -24.08 -16.31
CA ARG A 88 35.69 -24.00 -17.24
C ARG A 88 34.39 -24.31 -16.50
N LEU A 89 33.51 -23.33 -16.42
CA LEU A 89 32.17 -23.48 -15.85
C LEU A 89 31.15 -23.69 -16.97
N SER A 90 30.27 -24.67 -16.82
CA SER A 90 29.08 -24.86 -17.67
C SER A 90 27.85 -24.89 -16.78
N VAL A 91 26.80 -24.15 -17.17
CA VAL A 91 25.56 -24.03 -16.41
C VAL A 91 24.42 -24.62 -17.22
N PHE A 92 23.59 -25.43 -16.58
CA PHE A 92 22.40 -26.04 -17.15
C PHE A 92 21.21 -25.77 -16.21
N ILE A 93 20.14 -25.21 -16.76
CA ILE A 93 18.90 -24.92 -16.05
C ILE A 93 17.82 -25.74 -16.74
N SER A 94 17.18 -26.64 -16.00
CA SER A 94 16.10 -27.50 -16.48
C SER A 94 14.85 -27.23 -15.67
N VAL A 95 13.75 -26.92 -16.35
CA VAL A 95 12.44 -26.71 -15.75
C VAL A 95 11.64 -28.00 -15.91
N CYS A 96 11.17 -28.55 -14.80
CA CYS A 96 10.53 -29.86 -14.73
C CYS A 96 9.04 -29.74 -14.43
N ASN A 97 8.23 -30.57 -15.09
CA ASN A 97 6.87 -30.90 -14.68
C ASN A 97 6.81 -32.41 -14.42
N GLU A 98 6.72 -32.79 -13.15
CA GLU A 98 6.92 -34.17 -12.71
C GLU A 98 8.24 -34.70 -13.31
N GLU A 99 8.21 -35.83 -14.00
CA GLU A 99 9.39 -36.46 -14.62
C GLU A 99 9.78 -35.84 -15.98
N THR A 100 9.07 -34.82 -16.45
CA THR A 100 9.26 -34.28 -17.80
C THR A 100 9.98 -32.93 -17.82
N VAL A 101 10.97 -32.78 -18.70
CA VAL A 101 11.63 -31.49 -18.95
C VAL A 101 10.75 -30.64 -19.87
N ILE A 102 10.20 -29.55 -19.35
CA ILE A 102 9.40 -28.59 -20.14
C ILE A 102 10.31 -27.71 -20.99
N LYS A 103 11.39 -27.23 -20.37
CA LYS A 103 12.29 -26.25 -20.97
C LYS A 103 13.66 -26.35 -20.32
N SER A 104 14.70 -26.33 -21.13
CA SER A 104 16.07 -26.27 -20.65
C SER A 104 16.84 -25.16 -21.33
N LEU A 105 17.83 -24.64 -20.61
CA LEU A 105 18.77 -23.65 -21.12
C LEU A 105 20.16 -23.99 -20.60
N SER A 106 21.14 -24.00 -21.49
CA SER A 106 22.52 -24.26 -21.14
C SER A 106 23.44 -23.16 -21.64
N ARG A 107 24.51 -22.92 -20.88
CA ARG A 107 25.62 -22.06 -21.28
C ARG A 107 26.92 -22.76 -20.96
N THR A 108 27.59 -23.24 -22.00
CA THR A 108 28.95 -23.75 -21.93
C THR A 108 29.92 -22.58 -21.80
N PHE A 109 30.98 -22.73 -20.99
CA PHE A 109 31.95 -21.67 -20.71
C PHE A 109 31.30 -20.41 -20.11
N ALA A 110 30.36 -20.61 -19.20
CA ALA A 110 29.78 -19.53 -18.42
C ALA A 110 30.85 -18.78 -17.63
N GLU A 111 30.64 -17.47 -17.49
CA GLU A 111 31.43 -16.65 -16.58
C GLU A 111 31.21 -17.10 -15.14
N ARG A 112 32.25 -16.96 -14.30
CA ARG A 112 32.18 -17.31 -12.87
C ARG A 112 31.07 -16.56 -12.13
N VAL A 113 30.77 -15.34 -12.56
CA VAL A 113 29.63 -14.56 -12.09
C VAL A 113 28.72 -14.33 -13.29
N GLY A 114 27.45 -14.67 -13.16
CA GLY A 114 26.53 -14.59 -14.28
C GLY A 114 25.07 -14.69 -13.87
N SER A 115 24.21 -14.47 -14.86
CA SER A 115 22.78 -14.67 -14.71
C SER A 115 22.15 -15.12 -16.02
N MET A 116 20.99 -15.74 -15.88
CA MET A 116 20.24 -16.30 -16.98
C MET A 116 18.76 -16.30 -16.63
N SER A 117 17.94 -15.82 -17.56
CA SER A 117 16.50 -15.76 -17.38
C SER A 117 15.78 -16.50 -18.49
N LEU A 118 14.68 -17.16 -18.15
CA LEU A 118 13.82 -17.84 -19.11
C LEU A 118 12.35 -17.63 -18.72
N THR A 119 11.51 -17.40 -19.72
CA THR A 119 10.05 -17.40 -19.53
C THR A 119 9.57 -18.84 -19.51
N VAL A 120 8.81 -19.20 -18.48
CA VAL A 120 8.21 -20.51 -18.32
C VAL A 120 6.73 -20.44 -18.71
N SER A 121 6.21 -21.53 -19.25
CA SER A 121 4.80 -21.68 -19.59
C SER A 121 4.37 -23.10 -19.24
N GLY A 122 3.18 -23.24 -18.69
CA GLY A 122 2.68 -24.51 -18.18
C GLY A 122 2.82 -24.64 -16.66
N GLU A 123 2.34 -25.78 -16.15
CA GLU A 123 2.52 -26.20 -14.76
C GLU A 123 3.97 -26.67 -14.56
N ILE A 124 4.54 -26.30 -13.42
CA ILE A 124 5.93 -26.56 -13.09
C ILE A 124 5.91 -27.26 -11.73
N SER A 125 6.80 -28.22 -11.56
CA SER A 125 7.00 -28.96 -10.30
C SER A 125 8.32 -28.59 -9.62
N GLY A 126 9.32 -28.20 -10.40
CA GLY A 126 10.61 -27.76 -9.87
C GLY A 126 11.58 -27.29 -10.95
N VAL A 127 12.73 -26.81 -10.49
CA VAL A 127 13.84 -26.39 -11.36
C VAL A 127 15.11 -27.08 -10.90
N VAL A 128 15.79 -27.74 -11.83
CA VAL A 128 17.09 -28.35 -11.59
C VAL A 128 18.18 -27.45 -12.14
N LEU A 129 19.07 -27.04 -11.25
CA LEU A 129 20.23 -26.23 -11.55
C LEU A 129 21.47 -27.12 -11.47
N HIS A 130 22.17 -27.28 -12.60
CA HIS A 130 23.36 -28.10 -12.69
C HIS A 130 24.56 -27.29 -13.17
N PHE A 131 25.63 -27.33 -12.38
CA PHE A 131 26.91 -26.70 -12.67
C PHE A 131 27.94 -27.79 -12.93
N ASN A 132 28.70 -27.66 -14.01
CA ASN A 132 29.85 -28.51 -14.29
C ASN A 132 31.11 -27.65 -14.34
N MET A 133 32.08 -27.96 -13.50
CA MET A 133 33.34 -27.25 -13.34
C MET A 133 34.47 -28.19 -13.73
N SER A 134 35.25 -27.81 -14.73
CA SER A 134 36.34 -28.63 -15.25
C SER A 134 37.62 -27.81 -15.41
N LEU A 135 38.70 -28.29 -14.80
CA LEU A 135 40.07 -27.77 -15.00
C LEU A 135 41.01 -28.90 -15.40
N HIS A 136 41.24 -29.83 -14.47
CA HIS A 136 41.99 -31.09 -14.69
C HIS A 136 41.10 -32.30 -14.39
N ASN A 137 40.48 -32.27 -13.22
CA ASN A 137 39.35 -33.10 -12.86
C ASN A 137 38.05 -32.31 -13.05
N TRP A 138 36.92 -33.00 -13.14
CA TRP A 138 35.60 -32.37 -13.15
C TRP A 138 34.91 -32.56 -11.80
N ILE A 139 34.15 -31.53 -11.42
CA ILE A 139 33.23 -31.54 -10.28
C ILE A 139 31.92 -30.97 -10.79
N SER A 140 30.80 -31.53 -10.37
CA SER A 140 29.48 -30.98 -10.66
C SER A 140 28.67 -30.75 -9.39
N TYR A 141 27.90 -29.67 -9.41
CA TYR A 141 26.90 -29.36 -8.38
C TYR A 141 25.53 -29.45 -9.01
N THR A 142 24.63 -30.21 -8.39
CA THR A 142 23.22 -30.29 -8.78
C THR A 142 22.38 -29.85 -7.60
N TYR A 143 21.52 -28.86 -7.82
CA TYR A 143 20.56 -28.40 -6.82
C TYR A 143 19.16 -28.37 -7.42
N VAL A 144 18.19 -28.84 -6.64
CA VAL A 144 16.79 -28.95 -7.05
C VAL A 144 15.98 -27.97 -6.24
N TYR A 145 15.37 -27.02 -6.92
CA TYR A 145 14.40 -26.14 -6.31
C TYR A 145 12.99 -26.72 -6.45
N ASP A 146 12.28 -26.76 -5.33
CA ASP A 146 10.84 -26.97 -5.31
C ASP A 146 10.11 -25.68 -5.71
N MET A 147 8.93 -25.81 -6.31
CA MET A 147 8.12 -24.66 -6.71
C MET A 147 7.79 -23.67 -5.61
N ASP A 148 7.50 -24.15 -4.40
CA ASP A 148 7.18 -23.28 -3.27
C ASP A 148 8.41 -22.44 -2.86
N THR A 149 9.62 -23.00 -3.00
CA THR A 149 10.88 -22.31 -2.69
C THR A 149 11.33 -21.34 -3.80
N LEU A 150 10.91 -21.59 -5.05
CA LEU A 150 11.20 -20.73 -6.21
C LEU A 150 10.39 -19.44 -6.23
N GLU A 151 9.15 -19.49 -5.72
CA GLU A 151 8.22 -18.37 -5.85
C GLU A 151 8.76 -17.12 -5.15
N HIS A 152 9.16 -16.11 -5.94
CA HIS A 152 9.53 -14.80 -5.40
C HIS A 152 8.28 -13.98 -5.18
N LEU A 153 7.97 -13.73 -3.91
CA LEU A 153 6.74 -13.02 -3.54
C LEU A 153 6.73 -11.58 -4.04
N PRO A 154 5.59 -11.08 -4.56
CA PRO A 154 5.39 -9.66 -4.75
C PRO A 154 5.27 -8.94 -3.40
N PRO A 155 5.50 -7.62 -3.34
CA PRO A 155 5.20 -6.83 -2.14
C PRO A 155 3.71 -6.95 -1.77
N PRO A 156 3.37 -6.71 -0.49
CA PRO A 156 1.97 -6.67 -0.02
C PRO A 156 1.10 -5.72 -0.85
N ALA A 157 -0.16 -6.11 -1.04
CA ALA A 157 -1.12 -5.35 -1.85
C ALA A 157 -1.92 -4.35 -0.99
N ASN A 158 -2.55 -3.36 -1.65
CA ASN A 158 -3.52 -2.44 -1.04
C ASN A 158 -3.04 -1.76 0.25
N ILE A 159 -1.79 -1.31 0.25
CA ILE A 159 -1.19 -0.64 1.39
C ILE A 159 -1.84 0.72 1.57
N SER A 160 -2.35 0.97 2.78
CA SER A 160 -2.95 2.23 3.17
C SER A 160 -2.38 2.68 4.51
N ALA A 161 -2.21 3.98 4.66
CA ALA A 161 -1.78 4.61 5.90
C ALA A 161 -2.71 5.78 6.19
N SER A 162 -3.21 5.90 7.42
CA SER A 162 -4.10 6.99 7.83
C SER A 162 -3.87 7.36 9.29
N PHE A 163 -4.17 8.60 9.62
CA PHE A 163 -4.16 9.06 11.01
C PHE A 163 -5.52 8.85 11.68
N ASN A 164 -5.53 8.41 12.92
CA ASN A 164 -6.72 8.33 13.77
C ASN A 164 -6.33 8.63 15.23
N ASN A 165 -6.80 9.75 15.77
CA ASN A 165 -6.57 10.19 17.15
C ASN A 165 -5.10 10.02 17.59
N ASP A 166 -4.19 10.71 16.90
CA ASP A 166 -2.74 10.69 17.14
C ASP A 166 -2.04 9.33 16.93
N ASN A 167 -2.74 8.37 16.29
CA ASN A 167 -2.17 7.09 15.90
C ASN A 167 -2.05 7.00 14.39
N LEU A 168 -0.93 6.47 13.91
CA LEU A 168 -0.75 6.12 12.51
C LEU A 168 -1.16 4.66 12.31
N ILE A 169 -2.25 4.44 11.59
CA ILE A 169 -2.77 3.11 11.26
C ILE A 169 -2.33 2.75 9.84
N ILE A 170 -1.65 1.62 9.72
CA ILE A 170 -1.18 1.06 8.45
C ILE A 170 -1.93 -0.25 8.22
N LYS A 171 -2.51 -0.44 7.04
CA LYS A 171 -3.23 -1.66 6.66
C LYS A 171 -2.76 -2.14 5.29
N TRP A 172 -2.73 -3.45 5.10
CA TRP A 172 -2.34 -4.08 3.83
C TRP A 172 -3.03 -5.43 3.66
N ASP A 173 -3.11 -5.88 2.42
CA ASP A 173 -3.54 -7.22 2.07
C ASP A 173 -2.34 -8.15 1.91
N LEU A 174 -2.57 -9.43 2.12
CA LEU A 174 -1.56 -10.45 1.87
C LEU A 174 -1.15 -10.46 0.38
N PRO A 175 0.14 -10.71 0.07
CA PRO A 175 0.58 -10.86 -1.31
C PRO A 175 -0.15 -12.01 -1.98
N ARG A 176 -0.34 -11.92 -3.29
CA ARG A 176 -0.88 -13.04 -4.07
C ARG A 176 0.21 -14.09 -4.24
N THR A 177 -0.13 -15.33 -3.91
CA THR A 177 0.71 -16.52 -4.09
C THR A 177 0.09 -17.46 -5.13
N ARG A 178 0.90 -18.31 -5.75
CA ARG A 178 0.43 -19.35 -6.67
C ARG A 178 -0.36 -20.42 -5.94
N ASN A 179 0.20 -20.87 -4.81
CA ASN A 179 -0.39 -21.88 -3.95
C ASN A 179 -1.03 -21.23 -2.72
N ALA A 180 -1.97 -21.94 -2.09
CA ALA A 180 -2.60 -21.47 -0.87
C ALA A 180 -1.63 -21.55 0.31
N VAL A 181 -1.03 -20.42 0.69
CA VAL A 181 -0.12 -20.33 1.84
C VAL A 181 -0.90 -19.92 3.09
N ASN A 182 -0.59 -20.56 4.23
CA ASN A 182 -1.17 -20.17 5.51
C ASN A 182 -0.83 -18.68 5.81
N PRO A 183 -1.81 -17.82 6.11
CA PRO A 183 -1.58 -16.43 6.52
C PRO A 183 -0.52 -16.27 7.61
N ASN A 184 -0.36 -17.32 8.43
CA ASN A 184 0.59 -17.31 9.50
C ASN A 184 2.07 -17.38 9.05
N CYS A 185 2.30 -17.81 7.81
CA CYS A 185 3.63 -17.95 7.26
C CYS A 185 4.23 -16.61 6.78
N PHE A 186 3.43 -15.56 6.60
CA PHE A 186 3.92 -14.28 6.09
C PHE A 186 4.62 -13.44 7.17
N GLU A 187 5.85 -13.06 6.86
CA GLU A 187 6.70 -12.18 7.66
C GLU A 187 6.80 -10.83 6.94
N ASN A 188 6.37 -9.76 7.61
CA ASN A 188 6.30 -8.43 6.99
C ASN A 188 7.30 -7.50 7.65
N GLU A 189 8.00 -6.72 6.83
CA GLU A 189 8.82 -5.61 7.29
C GLU A 189 8.21 -4.31 6.80
N VAL A 190 7.88 -3.43 7.75
CA VAL A 190 7.34 -2.10 7.47
C VAL A 190 8.43 -1.09 7.79
N GLU A 191 8.74 -0.23 6.83
CA GLU A 191 9.61 0.93 7.02
C GLU A 191 8.73 2.17 7.11
N ILE A 192 8.80 2.83 8.26
CA ILE A 192 8.17 4.13 8.49
C ILE A 192 9.30 5.14 8.61
N ARG A 193 9.34 6.07 7.67
CA ARG A 193 10.30 7.18 7.69
C ARG A 193 9.59 8.44 8.15
N ASP A 194 10.07 8.96 9.28
CA ASP A 194 9.91 10.34 9.73
C ASP A 194 11.26 11.08 9.55
N GLN A 195 11.31 12.40 9.72
CA GLN A 195 12.51 13.24 9.55
C GLN A 195 13.71 12.78 10.39
N GLU A 196 13.51 12.05 11.49
CA GLU A 196 14.60 11.59 12.39
C GLU A 196 14.63 10.08 12.69
N LYS A 197 13.59 9.30 12.37
CA LYS A 197 13.47 7.92 12.85
C LYS A 197 12.99 6.94 11.79
N THR A 198 13.76 5.85 11.63
CA THR A 198 13.33 4.64 10.94
C THR A 198 12.94 3.63 12.01
N THR A 199 11.65 3.33 12.13
CA THR A 199 11.21 2.19 12.94
C THR A 199 10.91 1.05 11.99
N SER A 200 11.66 -0.04 12.14
CA SER A 200 11.35 -1.33 11.54
C SER A 200 11.07 -2.32 12.68
N TRP A 201 10.10 -3.21 12.43
CA TRP A 201 9.91 -4.55 13.02
C TRP A 201 8.50 -4.82 13.57
N LEU A 202 7.82 -5.82 13.00
CA LEU A 202 6.81 -6.65 13.69
C LEU A 202 6.87 -8.10 13.18
N PRO A 203 6.77 -9.11 14.07
CA PRO A 203 6.45 -10.48 13.70
C PRO A 203 4.93 -10.70 13.61
N LYS A 204 4.50 -11.00 12.38
CA LYS A 204 3.48 -11.94 11.84
C LYS A 204 1.99 -11.89 12.26
N HIS A 205 1.19 -12.29 11.25
CA HIS A 205 -0.27 -12.57 11.19
C HIS A 205 -1.23 -11.39 11.06
N HIS A 206 -0.74 -10.17 11.22
CA HIS A 206 -1.60 -9.00 11.20
C HIS A 206 -1.55 -8.32 9.83
N THR A 207 -2.72 -8.02 9.28
CA THR A 207 -2.92 -7.16 8.09
C THR A 207 -2.97 -5.69 8.45
N ASN A 208 -2.59 -5.36 9.69
CA ASN A 208 -2.56 -4.02 10.21
C ASN A 208 -1.40 -3.80 11.20
N HIS A 209 -0.96 -2.55 11.28
CA HIS A 209 -0.05 -2.07 12.30
C HIS A 209 -0.50 -0.69 12.78
N THR A 210 -0.28 -0.38 14.05
CA THR A 210 -0.61 0.92 14.62
C THR A 210 0.59 1.45 15.39
N VAL A 211 1.04 2.63 15.00
CA VAL A 211 2.04 3.39 15.76
C VAL A 211 1.30 4.43 16.59
N ALA A 212 1.48 4.38 17.90
CA ALA A 212 0.83 5.30 18.82
C ALA A 212 1.63 6.59 19.00
N SER A 213 0.95 7.67 19.37
CA SER A 213 1.55 8.95 19.77
C SER A 213 2.46 9.56 18.68
N VAL A 214 1.95 9.57 17.45
CA VAL A 214 2.63 10.10 16.27
C VAL A 214 2.20 11.55 16.07
N ASP A 215 3.14 12.46 15.81
CA ASP A 215 2.82 13.86 15.52
C ASP A 215 2.23 13.98 14.11
N PRO A 216 0.93 14.29 13.92
CA PRO A 216 0.31 14.36 12.60
C PRO A 216 0.79 15.55 11.75
N SER A 217 1.54 16.49 12.33
CA SER A 217 2.14 17.61 11.60
C SER A 217 3.39 17.22 10.80
N HIS A 218 4.00 16.08 11.15
CA HIS A 218 5.16 15.53 10.45
C HIS A 218 4.76 14.81 9.16
N SER A 219 5.68 14.83 8.19
CA SER A 219 5.53 14.08 6.94
C SER A 219 6.04 12.65 7.12
N TYR A 220 5.14 11.67 7.13
CA TYR A 220 5.51 10.26 7.17
C TYR A 220 5.43 9.64 5.79
N SER A 221 6.31 8.69 5.55
CA SER A 221 6.26 7.83 4.37
C SER A 221 6.41 6.38 4.81
N VAL A 222 5.53 5.53 4.28
CA VAL A 222 5.44 4.11 4.62
C VAL A 222 5.73 3.28 3.39
N ARG A 223 6.61 2.30 3.51
CA ARG A 223 6.77 1.22 2.53
C ARG A 223 6.94 -0.10 3.25
N MET A 224 6.64 -1.21 2.59
CA MET A 224 6.75 -2.52 3.21
C MET A 224 7.16 -3.61 2.23
N ARG A 225 7.68 -4.70 2.77
CA ARG A 225 8.03 -5.93 2.03
C ARG A 225 7.66 -7.15 2.85
N THR A 226 7.62 -8.30 2.19
CA THR A 226 7.16 -9.55 2.80
C THR A 226 8.04 -10.74 2.38
N ARG A 227 8.04 -11.79 3.19
CA ARG A 227 8.67 -13.09 2.89
C ARG A 227 7.91 -14.22 3.56
N ILE A 228 8.20 -15.46 3.18
CA ILE A 228 7.76 -16.63 3.95
C ILE A 228 8.67 -16.85 5.15
N SER A 229 8.08 -17.32 6.25
CA SER A 229 8.80 -17.79 7.44
C SER A 229 9.81 -18.85 7.07
N SER A 230 11.01 -18.84 7.65
CA SER A 230 11.87 -20.03 7.61
C SER A 230 11.26 -21.26 8.30
N HIS A 231 10.22 -21.06 9.13
CA HIS A 231 9.44 -22.15 9.75
C HIS A 231 8.30 -22.70 8.87
N CYS A 232 8.12 -22.16 7.66
CA CYS A 232 7.10 -22.60 6.72
C CYS A 232 7.75 -23.00 5.40
N SER A 233 7.10 -23.89 4.65
CA SER A 233 7.51 -24.22 3.28
C SER A 233 7.28 -23.01 2.37
N GLY A 234 8.34 -22.54 1.73
CA GLY A 234 8.29 -21.44 0.78
C GLY A 234 9.60 -20.66 0.70
N SER A 235 9.65 -19.66 -0.19
CA SER A 235 10.82 -18.79 -0.33
C SER A 235 11.02 -17.86 0.86
N ASP A 236 12.19 -17.94 1.53
CA ASP A 236 12.57 -17.08 2.66
C ASP A 236 13.17 -15.72 2.21
N HIS A 237 13.24 -15.50 0.90
CA HIS A 237 13.72 -14.27 0.29
C HIS A 237 12.71 -13.13 0.45
N TRP A 238 13.23 -11.95 0.77
CA TRP A 238 12.41 -10.74 0.83
C TRP A 238 11.88 -10.34 -0.54
N SER A 239 10.61 -9.94 -0.57
CA SER A 239 10.04 -9.23 -1.71
C SER A 239 10.77 -7.90 -1.93
N GLU A 240 10.60 -7.35 -3.13
CA GLU A 240 10.88 -5.94 -3.35
C GLU A 240 10.06 -5.07 -2.40
N TRP A 241 10.55 -3.86 -2.15
CA TRP A 241 9.79 -2.87 -1.39
C TRP A 241 8.56 -2.43 -2.18
N SER A 242 7.45 -2.26 -1.47
CA SER A 242 6.25 -1.67 -2.03
C SER A 242 6.50 -0.21 -2.47
N PRO A 243 5.64 0.32 -3.35
CA PRO A 243 5.53 1.76 -3.53
C PRO A 243 5.33 2.46 -2.18
N THR A 244 5.94 3.64 -2.05
CA THR A 244 5.81 4.46 -0.84
C THR A 244 4.43 5.09 -0.77
N VAL A 245 3.76 4.93 0.36
CA VAL A 245 2.47 5.53 0.67
C VAL A 245 2.66 6.62 1.72
N THR A 246 2.10 7.80 1.46
CA THR A 246 2.00 8.88 2.44
C THR A 246 0.65 8.81 3.13
N PRO A 247 0.58 8.90 4.47
CA PRO A 247 -0.68 8.82 5.16
C PRO A 247 -1.63 9.92 4.72
N SER A 248 -2.89 9.58 4.46
CA SER A 248 -3.92 10.59 4.29
C SER A 248 -4.29 11.13 5.67
N MET A 249 -4.21 12.46 5.82
CA MET A 249 -4.81 13.11 6.96
C MET A 249 -6.31 13.12 6.70
N GLU A 250 -7.07 12.34 7.47
CA GLU A 250 -8.49 12.62 7.65
C GLU A 250 -8.51 13.94 8.41
N ARG A 251 -8.52 15.04 7.66
CA ARG A 251 -8.61 16.37 8.22
C ARG A 251 -9.93 16.33 8.97
N SER A 252 -9.87 16.19 10.29
CA SER A 252 -10.96 16.61 11.14
C SER A 252 -11.02 18.09 10.83
N ASP A 253 -11.86 18.43 9.86
CA ASP A 253 -12.17 19.77 9.49
C ASP A 253 -12.77 20.35 10.77
N SER A 254 -11.89 20.92 11.60
CA SER A 254 -12.23 21.92 12.58
C SER A 254 -12.61 23.19 11.82
N VAL A 255 -13.46 23.02 10.80
CA VAL A 255 -14.28 24.06 10.23
C VAL A 255 -15.11 24.51 11.42
N LEU A 256 -14.70 25.65 11.98
CA LEU A 256 -15.52 26.38 12.93
C LEU A 256 -16.94 26.34 12.38
N LYS A 257 -17.84 25.68 13.11
CA LYS A 257 -19.21 25.44 12.63
C LYS A 257 -19.75 26.78 12.09
N PRO A 258 -20.46 26.81 10.95
CA PRO A 258 -20.94 28.07 10.37
C PRO A 258 -21.67 28.97 11.38
N LEU A 259 -22.39 28.33 12.33
CA LEU A 259 -23.02 28.97 13.49
C LEU A 259 -22.05 29.78 14.38
N VAL A 260 -20.85 29.26 14.65
CA VAL A 260 -19.82 29.93 15.47
C VAL A 260 -19.28 31.16 14.72
N ILE A 261 -19.05 31.04 13.41
CA ILE A 261 -18.59 32.17 12.57
C ILE A 261 -19.67 33.26 12.53
N VAL A 262 -20.94 32.89 12.33
CA VAL A 262 -22.09 33.81 12.36
C VAL A 262 -22.19 34.51 13.72
N PHE A 263 -22.01 33.79 14.83
CA PHE A 263 -22.06 34.36 16.17
C PHE A 263 -20.92 35.37 16.41
N ILE A 264 -19.71 35.09 15.93
CA ILE A 264 -18.58 36.01 16.05
C ILE A 264 -18.80 37.25 15.18
N CYS A 265 -19.20 37.08 13.91
CA CYS A 265 -19.33 38.17 12.95
C CYS A 265 -20.55 39.07 13.20
N LEU A 266 -21.67 38.52 13.68
CA LEU A 266 -22.90 39.28 13.91
C LEU A 266 -23.16 39.54 15.39
N GLY A 267 -22.89 38.56 16.26
CA GLY A 267 -23.15 38.67 17.69
C GLY A 267 -22.24 39.68 18.38
N VAL A 268 -20.94 39.68 18.06
CA VAL A 268 -19.98 40.60 18.70
C VAL A 268 -20.26 42.07 18.33
N PRO A 269 -20.45 42.46 17.05
CA PRO A 269 -20.76 43.84 16.70
C PRO A 269 -22.13 44.29 17.22
N MET A 270 -23.15 43.44 17.18
CA MET A 270 -24.48 43.76 17.68
C MET A 270 -24.48 43.94 19.21
N GLY A 271 -23.75 43.10 19.93
CA GLY A 271 -23.57 43.22 21.38
C GLY A 271 -22.85 44.52 21.76
N LEU A 272 -21.75 44.85 21.07
CA LEU A 272 -21.04 46.13 21.24
C LEU A 272 -21.94 47.33 20.97
N LEU A 273 -22.70 47.30 19.88
CA LEU A 273 -23.63 48.37 19.51
C LEU A 273 -24.73 48.57 20.57
N ALA A 274 -25.34 47.48 21.03
CA ALA A 274 -26.36 47.51 22.08
C ALA A 274 -25.80 48.10 23.39
N LEU A 275 -24.57 47.72 23.76
CA LEU A 275 -23.90 48.23 24.96
C LEU A 275 -23.61 49.74 24.85
N LEU A 276 -23.16 50.20 23.68
CA LEU A 276 -22.95 51.62 23.40
C LEU A 276 -24.26 52.42 23.49
N LEU A 277 -25.34 51.91 22.90
CA LEU A 277 -26.66 52.55 22.96
C LEU A 277 -27.19 52.60 24.40
N PHE A 278 -27.01 51.54 25.17
CA PHE A 278 -27.43 51.48 26.57
C PHE A 278 -26.67 52.50 27.43
N VAL A 279 -25.35 52.60 27.27
CA VAL A 279 -24.54 53.62 27.96
C VAL A 279 -24.99 55.03 27.57
N ARG A 280 -25.25 55.26 26.28
CA ARG A 280 -25.74 56.55 25.79
C ARG A 280 -27.11 56.89 26.40
N TYR A 281 -28.03 55.93 26.44
CA TYR A 281 -29.34 56.09 27.07
C TYR A 281 -29.22 56.44 28.56
N GLN A 282 -28.36 55.75 29.31
CA GLN A 282 -28.09 56.06 30.72
C GLN A 282 -27.53 57.47 30.93
N ARG A 283 -26.66 57.94 30.03
CA ARG A 283 -26.13 59.31 30.11
C ARG A 283 -27.22 60.35 29.82
N VAL A 284 -28.01 60.15 28.77
CA VAL A 284 -29.07 61.08 28.36
C VAL A 284 -30.16 61.17 29.43
N THR A 285 -30.58 60.03 29.99
CA THR A 285 -31.57 60.00 31.09
C THR A 285 -31.09 60.74 32.33
N LYS A 286 -29.81 60.61 32.72
CA LYS A 286 -29.23 61.39 33.83
C LYS A 286 -29.18 62.91 33.56
N VAL A 287 -29.07 63.32 32.30
CA VAL A 287 -29.01 64.74 31.90
C VAL A 287 -30.41 65.35 31.79
N LEU A 288 -31.37 64.65 31.16
CA LEU A 288 -32.75 65.15 31.03
C LEU A 288 -33.54 65.07 32.34
N PHE A 289 -33.26 64.06 33.16
CA PHE A 289 -33.91 63.85 34.45
C PHE A 289 -32.85 63.80 35.55
N PRO A 290 -32.26 64.96 35.91
CA PRO A 290 -31.40 65.02 37.08
C PRO A 290 -32.20 64.54 38.31
N PRO A 291 -31.55 63.86 39.26
CA PRO A 291 -32.24 63.39 40.46
C PRO A 291 -32.88 64.60 41.16
N ILE A 292 -34.20 64.53 41.36
CA ILE A 292 -34.98 65.60 41.98
C ILE A 292 -34.32 65.91 43.34
N PRO A 293 -33.87 67.15 43.58
CA PRO A 293 -33.22 67.52 44.83
C PRO A 293 -34.17 67.18 45.98
N ARG A 294 -33.68 66.34 46.91
CA ARG A 294 -34.49 65.93 48.06
C ARG A 294 -34.84 67.18 48.87
N PRO A 295 -36.11 67.40 49.24
CA PRO A 295 -36.47 68.54 50.06
C PRO A 295 -35.72 68.48 51.40
N PRO A 296 -35.31 69.63 51.95
CA PRO A 296 -34.68 69.69 53.27
C PRO A 296 -35.57 69.01 54.31
N ALA A 297 -34.97 68.28 55.27
CA ALA A 297 -35.70 67.50 56.27
C ALA A 297 -36.79 68.31 57.03
N LYS A 298 -36.62 69.63 57.12
CA LYS A 298 -37.57 70.57 57.73
C LYS A 298 -38.96 70.58 57.08
N TYR A 299 -39.07 70.26 55.79
CA TYR A 299 -40.34 70.26 55.06
C TYR A 299 -41.07 68.91 55.12
N LYS A 300 -40.38 67.83 55.51
CA LYS A 300 -40.98 66.49 55.61
C LYS A 300 -42.09 66.45 56.66
N TYR A 301 -41.90 67.18 57.77
CA TYR A 301 -42.88 67.32 58.84
C TYR A 301 -44.17 68.04 58.39
N PHE A 302 -44.09 68.96 57.42
CA PHE A 302 -45.26 69.70 56.92
C PHE A 302 -46.09 68.88 55.92
N LEU A 303 -45.45 68.03 55.11
CA LEU A 303 -46.13 67.17 54.12
C LEU A 303 -46.78 65.93 54.75
N GLU A 304 -46.26 65.48 55.89
CA GLU A 304 -46.83 64.35 56.64
C GLU A 304 -48.05 64.78 57.48
N LYS A 305 -48.30 66.10 57.63
CA LYS A 305 -49.39 66.69 58.40
C LYS A 305 -50.42 67.42 57.52
N SER A 306 -50.87 66.79 56.43
CA SER A 306 -52.07 67.22 55.71
C SER A 306 -53.17 66.19 55.85
N ASP A 307 -54.07 66.44 56.80
CA ASP A 307 -55.38 65.80 56.89
C ASP A 307 -56.14 65.98 55.56
N ALA A 308 -56.88 64.94 55.19
CA ALA A 308 -57.62 64.75 53.95
C ALA A 308 -58.27 66.02 53.38
N PHE A 309 -57.69 66.56 52.29
CA PHE A 309 -58.40 67.46 51.39
C PHE A 309 -59.38 66.64 50.52
N ASN A 310 -60.59 66.44 51.05
CA ASN A 310 -61.76 66.03 50.27
C ASN A 310 -62.15 67.15 49.30
N PHE A 311 -61.79 67.01 48.02
CA PHE A 311 -62.42 67.75 46.93
C PHE A 311 -63.23 66.76 46.06
N PHE A 312 -64.55 66.88 46.18
CA PHE A 312 -65.62 66.26 45.38
C PHE A 312 -65.36 66.35 43.86
N TYR A 313 -65.82 65.44 42.97
CA TYR A 313 -67.14 64.82 42.84
C TYR A 313 -67.08 63.40 42.24
N SER A 314 -67.98 62.52 42.70
CA SER A 314 -68.31 61.24 42.05
C SER A 314 -69.12 61.49 40.78
N THR A 315 -68.67 60.92 39.64
CA THR A 315 -69.40 60.97 38.37
C THR A 315 -70.40 59.82 38.29
N PRO A 316 -71.70 60.07 38.00
CA PRO A 316 -72.69 59.01 37.79
C PRO A 316 -72.48 58.30 36.45
N SER A 317 -72.69 56.98 36.47
CA SER A 317 -72.69 56.07 35.31
C SER A 317 -73.74 56.46 34.27
N ALA A 318 -73.33 56.63 33.01
CA ALA A 318 -74.22 56.78 31.86
C ALA A 318 -73.90 55.72 30.78
N LYS A 319 -74.86 54.82 30.52
CA LYS A 319 -75.05 54.10 29.25
C LYS A 319 -75.98 54.94 28.36
N PRO A 320 -75.79 54.97 27.03
CA PRO A 320 -76.70 54.25 26.10
C PRO A 320 -75.98 53.65 24.86
N GLU A 321 -76.32 52.42 24.42
CA GLU A 321 -77.10 52.06 23.19
C GLU A 321 -76.57 52.67 21.87
N GLU A 322 -75.83 51.91 21.06
CA GLU A 322 -76.24 51.09 19.87
C GLU A 322 -76.24 51.87 18.54
N VAL A 323 -75.37 51.48 17.59
CA VAL A 323 -75.71 51.33 16.16
C VAL A 323 -74.77 50.29 15.53
N ILE A 324 -75.36 49.19 15.05
CA ILE A 324 -74.73 48.15 14.24
C ILE A 324 -74.93 48.53 12.77
N THR A 325 -73.87 48.50 11.96
CA THR A 325 -73.98 48.42 10.50
C THR A 325 -73.33 47.11 10.04
N GLU A 326 -74.18 46.10 9.88
CA GLU A 326 -73.87 44.87 9.15
C GLU A 326 -73.99 45.19 7.65
N VAL A 327 -72.91 45.00 6.91
CA VAL A 327 -72.95 45.06 5.43
C VAL A 327 -73.17 43.63 4.95
N GLU A 328 -74.39 43.40 4.48
CA GLU A 328 -74.82 42.19 3.79
C GLU A 328 -74.22 42.19 2.37
N ASP A 329 -73.28 41.27 2.09
CA ASP A 329 -72.85 40.97 0.72
C ASP A 329 -73.49 39.64 0.29
N THR A 330 -74.65 39.75 -0.34
CA THR A 330 -75.32 38.63 -1.00
C THR A 330 -74.60 38.26 -2.30
N GLY A 331 -74.07 37.04 -2.35
CA GLY A 331 -74.62 36.06 -3.27
C GLY A 331 -73.87 35.75 -4.57
N LYS A 332 -73.24 34.57 -4.54
CA LYS A 332 -73.44 33.43 -5.48
C LYS A 332 -72.70 33.51 -6.84
N ASN A 333 -71.57 32.79 -7.02
CA ASN A 333 -71.42 31.39 -7.53
C ASN A 333 -71.50 31.28 -9.08
N PRO A 334 -71.16 30.15 -9.72
CA PRO A 334 -69.99 29.26 -9.59
C PRO A 334 -69.41 28.86 -10.99
N GLY A 335 -68.19 28.30 -11.00
CA GLY A 335 -67.73 27.25 -11.92
C GLY A 335 -67.73 27.47 -13.44
N LYS A 336 -66.54 27.54 -14.03
CA LYS A 336 -65.97 26.46 -14.87
C LYS A 336 -64.51 26.71 -15.19
#